data_AF-A0A166S8N4-F1
#
_entry.id   AF-A0A166S8N4-F1
#
_cell.length_a   1.000
_cell.length_b   1.000
_cell.length_c   1.000
_cell.angle_alpha   90.00
_cell.angle_beta   90.00
_cell.angle_gamma   90.00
#
_symmetry.space_group_name_H-M   'P 1'
#
loop_
_entity.id
_entity.type
_entity.pdbx_description
1 polymer ?
#
loop_
_entity_poly.entity_id
_entity_poly.type
_entity_poly.pdbx_seq_one_letter_code
_entity_poly.pdbx_strand_id
1 'polypeptide(L)'
;MMPPASYQPHEILVAPARPSRALWRLVLGFLLAGAAYLALAQVFFQTAYSLAGGGGLAFFERMMSGQSPAAMYLLLFSFGLMIVGVAMALRVVHRRSLAGLLGPRALFVRQFGVVTVALLLLGVVILLLPPWGMGGELIPNLPFGRWFLLLPLSLLAVLVQVSAEEIVFRGYLQQQLAARFDSPVIWMAVPSVVFAMGHYL
;
A
#
# COMPACT_ATOMS: atom_id res chain seq x y z
N MET A 1 28.23 7.04 -1.98
CA MET A 1 28.13 6.57 -0.58
C MET A 1 27.46 5.21 -0.61
N MET A 2 28.12 4.19 -0.05
CA MET A 2 27.61 2.82 -0.04
C MET A 2 26.91 2.55 1.30
N PRO A 3 25.75 1.88 1.31
CA PRO A 3 25.09 1.46 2.54
C PRO A 3 25.97 0.46 3.32
N PRO A 4 25.71 0.24 4.62
CA PRO A 4 26.39 -0.81 5.40
C PRO A 4 26.38 -2.14 4.65
N ALA A 5 27.40 -2.99 4.83
CA ALA A 5 27.57 -4.23 4.06
C ALA A 5 26.31 -5.12 4.02
N SER A 6 25.53 -5.14 5.11
CA SER A 6 24.25 -5.87 5.22
C SER A 6 23.15 -5.38 4.28
N TYR A 7 23.22 -4.14 3.80
CA TYR A 7 22.19 -3.49 2.97
C TYR A 7 22.61 -3.25 1.52
N GLN A 8 23.75 -3.79 1.09
CA GLN A 8 24.19 -3.67 -0.31
C GLN A 8 23.13 -4.12 -1.33
N PRO A 9 22.35 -5.20 -1.12
CA PRO A 9 21.30 -5.59 -2.06
C PRO A 9 20.20 -4.53 -2.26
N HIS A 10 19.97 -3.66 -1.27
CA HIS A 10 18.97 -2.59 -1.35
C HIS A 10 19.39 -1.47 -2.32
N GLU A 11 20.69 -1.31 -2.58
CA GLU A 11 21.22 -0.25 -3.44
C GLU A 11 20.66 -0.30 -4.87
N ILE A 12 20.27 -1.48 -5.37
CA ILE A 12 19.63 -1.63 -6.69
C ILE A 12 18.34 -0.80 -6.79
N LEU A 13 17.61 -0.63 -5.68
CA LEU A 13 16.39 0.16 -5.61
C LEU A 13 16.67 1.65 -5.31
N VAL A 14 17.77 1.94 -4.62
CA VAL A 14 18.15 3.30 -4.18
C VAL A 14 18.91 4.07 -5.26
N ALA A 15 19.78 3.41 -6.03
CA ALA A 15 20.64 4.04 -7.02
C ALA A 15 19.86 4.93 -8.01
N PRO A 16 18.70 4.50 -8.56
CA PRO A 16 17.90 5.35 -9.46
C PRO A 16 17.30 6.60 -8.80
N ALA A 17 17.20 6.64 -7.46
CA ALA A 17 16.67 7.77 -6.70
C ALA A 17 17.71 8.89 -6.49
N ARG A 18 19.01 8.55 -6.48
CA ARG A 18 20.14 9.46 -6.18
C ARG A 18 20.19 10.75 -7.00
N PRO A 19 19.89 10.76 -8.32
CA PRO A 19 19.86 12.01 -9.10
C PRO A 19 18.85 13.04 -8.59
N SER A 20 17.83 12.60 -7.84
CA SER A 20 16.75 13.43 -7.34
C SER A 20 16.67 13.50 -5.80
N ARG A 21 17.76 13.15 -5.10
CA ARG A 21 17.82 12.97 -3.63
C ARG A 21 17.59 14.23 -2.78
N ALA A 22 17.33 15.38 -3.38
CA ALA A 22 17.14 16.62 -2.63
C ALA A 22 15.88 16.52 -1.75
N LEU A 23 15.99 16.89 -0.47
CA LEU A 23 14.90 16.70 0.50
C LEU A 23 13.63 17.48 0.11
N TRP A 24 13.79 18.68 -0.47
CA TRP A 24 12.65 19.46 -0.97
C TRP A 24 11.91 18.75 -2.10
N ARG A 25 12.59 17.94 -2.92
CA ARG A 25 11.95 17.13 -3.97
C ARG A 25 11.15 15.99 -3.38
N LEU A 26 11.64 15.37 -2.29
CA LEU A 26 10.88 14.36 -1.55
C LEU A 26 9.60 14.98 -0.97
N VAL A 27 9.72 16.13 -0.29
CA VAL A 27 8.55 16.81 0.29
C VAL A 27 7.56 17.21 -0.81
N LEU A 28 8.04 17.85 -1.88
CA LEU A 28 7.20 18.25 -3.02
C LEU A 28 6.50 17.05 -3.68
N GLY A 29 7.23 15.97 -3.93
CA GLY A 29 6.65 14.77 -4.55
C GLY A 29 5.65 14.06 -3.63
N PHE A 30 5.90 14.03 -2.31
CA PHE A 30 4.95 13.49 -1.34
C PHE A 30 3.65 14.33 -1.27
N LEU A 31 3.79 15.66 -1.23
CA LEU A 31 2.63 16.57 -1.28
C LEU A 31 1.86 16.44 -2.60
N LEU A 32 2.55 16.34 -3.73
CA LEU A 32 1.92 16.14 -5.04
C LEU A 32 1.18 14.81 -5.10
N ALA A 33 1.78 13.72 -4.60
CA ALA A 33 1.14 12.40 -4.56
C ALA A 33 -0.11 12.42 -3.67
N GLY A 34 -0.03 13.04 -2.50
CA GLY A 34 -1.17 13.21 -1.59
C GLY A 34 -2.29 14.05 -2.19
N ALA A 35 -1.97 15.21 -2.78
CA ALA A 35 -2.95 16.07 -3.44
C ALA A 35 -3.62 15.38 -4.63
N ALA A 36 -2.84 14.67 -5.46
CA ALA A 36 -3.37 13.88 -6.56
C ALA A 36 -4.29 12.75 -6.06
N TYR A 37 -3.90 12.04 -5.00
CA TYR A 37 -4.73 11.02 -4.38
C TYR A 37 -6.06 11.61 -3.89
N LEU A 38 -6.03 12.70 -3.13
CA LEU A 38 -7.26 13.33 -2.61
C LEU A 38 -8.19 13.79 -3.73
N ALA A 39 -7.65 14.44 -4.77
CA ALA A 39 -8.44 14.89 -5.92
C ALA A 39 -9.06 13.70 -6.68
N LEU A 40 -8.27 12.65 -6.95
CA LEU A 40 -8.74 11.46 -7.64
C LEU A 40 -9.76 10.69 -6.80
N ALA A 41 -9.53 10.56 -5.49
CA ALA A 41 -10.43 9.89 -4.57
C ALA A 41 -11.77 10.62 -4.50
N GLN A 42 -11.77 11.96 -4.44
CA GLN A 42 -12.99 12.75 -4.48
C GLN A 42 -13.80 12.48 -5.76
N VAL A 43 -13.16 12.48 -6.93
CA VAL A 43 -13.82 12.16 -8.20
C VAL A 43 -14.33 10.72 -8.21
N PHE A 44 -13.53 9.77 -7.72
CA PHE A 44 -13.89 8.36 -7.66
C PHE A 44 -15.14 8.12 -6.81
N PHE A 45 -15.16 8.63 -5.57
CA PHE A 45 -16.30 8.46 -4.67
C PHE A 45 -17.54 9.24 -5.12
N GLN A 46 -17.39 10.44 -5.67
CA GLN A 46 -18.51 11.18 -6.27
C GLN A 46 -19.12 10.43 -7.46
N THR A 47 -18.29 9.81 -8.29
CA THR A 47 -18.75 8.99 -9.41
C THR A 47 -19.46 7.73 -8.91
N ALA A 48 -18.88 7.03 -7.92
CA ALA A 48 -19.52 5.86 -7.32
C ALA A 48 -20.88 6.22 -6.70
N TYR A 49 -20.96 7.38 -6.05
CA TYR A 49 -22.18 7.91 -5.45
C TYR A 49 -23.25 8.24 -6.51
N SER A 50 -22.89 8.93 -7.59
CA SER A 50 -23.84 9.29 -8.65
C SER A 50 -24.42 8.07 -9.36
N LEU A 51 -23.61 7.02 -9.54
CA LEU A 51 -24.04 5.75 -10.14
C LEU A 51 -24.93 4.91 -9.20
N ALA A 52 -24.83 5.10 -7.87
CA ALA A 52 -25.64 4.37 -6.89
C ALA A 52 -27.10 4.86 -6.81
N GLY A 53 -27.44 6.01 -7.41
CA GLY A 53 -28.80 6.56 -7.48
C GLY A 53 -29.28 7.29 -6.21
N GLY A 54 -30.52 7.81 -6.25
CA GLY A 54 -31.11 8.74 -5.26
C GLY A 54 -31.25 8.26 -3.80
N GLY A 55 -30.75 7.07 -3.45
CA GLY A 55 -30.63 6.57 -2.07
C GLY A 55 -29.33 6.99 -1.38
N GLY A 56 -28.71 8.07 -1.85
CA GLY A 56 -27.32 8.43 -1.58
C GLY A 56 -26.92 8.52 -0.10
N LEU A 57 -27.79 9.02 0.78
CA LEU A 57 -27.51 9.07 2.22
C LEU A 57 -27.38 7.67 2.85
N ALA A 58 -28.31 6.75 2.56
CA ALA A 58 -28.25 5.38 3.08
C ALA A 58 -27.11 4.55 2.45
N PHE A 59 -26.76 4.82 1.20
CA PHE A 59 -25.57 4.24 0.58
C PHE A 59 -24.29 4.79 1.21
N PHE A 60 -24.24 6.10 1.48
CA PHE A 60 -23.12 6.77 2.13
C PHE A 60 -22.92 6.28 3.57
N GLU A 61 -23.97 6.11 4.36
CA GLU A 61 -23.89 5.54 5.71
C GLU A 61 -23.38 4.08 5.70
N ARG A 62 -23.84 3.27 4.73
CA ARG A 62 -23.32 1.91 4.51
C ARG A 62 -21.88 1.89 3.99
N MET A 63 -21.46 2.94 3.28
CA MET A 63 -20.10 3.13 2.80
C MET A 63 -19.15 3.52 3.94
N MET A 64 -19.57 4.47 4.78
CA MET A 64 -18.81 4.97 5.94
C MET A 64 -18.69 3.92 7.06
N SER A 65 -19.67 3.02 7.20
CA SER A 65 -19.58 1.94 8.18
C SER A 65 -18.61 0.82 7.78
N GLY A 66 -18.27 0.65 6.50
CA GLY A 66 -17.41 -0.44 6.03
C GLY A 66 -18.01 -1.85 6.24
N GLN A 67 -19.29 -1.94 6.64
CA GLN A 67 -19.94 -3.18 7.06
C GLN A 67 -20.53 -3.98 5.89
N SER A 68 -20.44 -3.46 4.66
CA SER A 68 -20.92 -4.18 3.46
C SER A 68 -19.76 -4.54 2.52
N PRO A 69 -19.83 -5.68 1.82
CA PRO A 69 -18.80 -6.05 0.84
C PRO A 69 -18.55 -4.99 -0.24
N ALA A 70 -19.61 -4.34 -0.73
CA ALA A 70 -19.50 -3.30 -1.75
C ALA A 70 -18.75 -2.06 -1.24
N ALA A 71 -19.08 -1.60 -0.02
CA ALA A 71 -18.36 -0.51 0.64
C ALA A 71 -16.88 -0.84 0.82
N MET A 72 -16.58 -2.05 1.32
CA MET A 72 -15.21 -2.51 1.52
C MET A 72 -14.43 -2.57 0.21
N TYR A 73 -15.03 -3.04 -0.90
CA TYR A 73 -14.35 -3.03 -2.20
C TYR A 73 -14.09 -1.63 -2.72
N LEU A 74 -15.05 -0.72 -2.63
CA LEU A 74 -14.84 0.67 -3.04
C LEU A 74 -13.68 1.31 -2.26
N LEU A 75 -13.63 1.06 -0.95
CA LEU A 75 -12.54 1.53 -0.09
C LEU A 75 -11.20 0.91 -0.49
N LEU A 76 -11.10 -0.42 -0.58
CA LEU A 76 -9.83 -1.09 -0.88
C LEU A 76 -9.31 -0.74 -2.29
N PHE A 77 -10.19 -0.67 -3.29
CA PHE A 77 -9.78 -0.28 -4.64
C PHE A 77 -9.42 1.21 -4.76
N SER A 78 -9.95 2.09 -3.91
CA SER A 78 -9.56 3.51 -3.95
C SER A 78 -8.10 3.73 -3.61
N PHE A 79 -7.44 2.82 -2.88
CA PHE A 79 -6.00 2.86 -2.64
C PHE A 79 -5.18 2.76 -3.92
N GLY A 80 -5.71 2.15 -4.98
CA GLY A 80 -5.07 2.15 -6.30
C GLY A 80 -4.79 3.56 -6.84
N LEU A 81 -5.56 4.56 -6.41
CA LEU A 81 -5.34 5.97 -6.75
C LEU A 81 -4.07 6.55 -6.11
N MET A 82 -3.62 5.99 -4.97
CA MET A 82 -2.33 6.36 -4.37
C MET A 82 -1.17 5.97 -5.29
N ILE A 83 -1.27 4.83 -5.98
CA ILE A 83 -0.26 4.40 -6.97
C ILE A 83 -0.18 5.42 -8.11
N VAL A 84 -1.33 5.93 -8.57
CA VAL A 84 -1.39 6.98 -9.59
C VAL A 84 -0.73 8.27 -9.08
N GLY A 85 -1.03 8.70 -7.85
CA GLY A 85 -0.39 9.85 -7.22
C GLY A 85 1.13 9.73 -7.13
N VAL A 86 1.64 8.58 -6.68
CA VAL A 86 3.09 8.30 -6.66
C VAL A 86 3.67 8.27 -8.07
N ALA A 87 2.99 7.65 -9.03
CA ALA A 87 3.46 7.65 -10.42
C ALA A 87 3.59 9.07 -10.99
N MET A 88 2.65 9.97 -10.69
CA MET A 88 2.73 11.39 -11.03
C MET A 88 3.94 12.05 -10.36
N ALA A 89 4.12 11.88 -9.05
CA ALA A 89 5.25 12.43 -8.33
C ALA A 89 6.61 11.96 -8.87
N LEU A 90 6.72 10.65 -9.16
CA LEU A 90 7.92 10.08 -9.76
C LEU A 90 8.22 10.69 -11.14
N ARG A 91 7.21 10.86 -11.99
CA ARG A 91 7.39 11.39 -13.36
C ARG A 91 7.73 12.88 -13.35
N VAL A 92 6.97 13.66 -12.58
CA VAL A 92 7.08 15.14 -12.57
C VAL A 92 8.30 15.61 -11.78
N VAL A 93 8.50 15.09 -10.57
CA VAL A 93 9.51 15.62 -9.63
C VAL A 93 10.84 14.88 -9.74
N HIS A 94 10.79 13.57 -9.95
CA HIS A 94 11.97 12.70 -9.88
C HIS A 94 12.44 12.18 -11.24
N ARG A 95 11.65 12.35 -12.30
CA ARG A 95 11.91 11.81 -13.65
C ARG A 95 12.18 10.30 -13.63
N ARG A 96 11.46 9.56 -12.78
CA ARG A 96 11.56 8.10 -12.61
C ARG A 96 10.28 7.40 -13.08
N SER A 97 10.42 6.12 -13.42
CA SER A 97 9.28 5.25 -13.70
C SER A 97 8.78 4.58 -12.41
N LEU A 98 7.48 4.27 -12.36
CA LEU A 98 6.88 3.49 -11.28
C LEU A 98 7.49 2.09 -11.18
N ALA A 99 7.71 1.43 -12.31
CA ALA A 99 8.36 0.11 -12.36
C ALA A 99 9.76 0.13 -11.74
N GLY A 100 10.47 1.28 -11.79
CA GLY A 100 11.77 1.45 -11.14
C GLY A 100 11.72 1.36 -9.61
N LEU A 101 10.55 1.47 -8.98
CA LEU A 101 10.41 1.23 -7.53
C LEU A 101 10.46 -0.26 -7.19
N LEU A 102 10.03 -1.13 -8.11
CA LEU A 102 9.98 -2.59 -7.90
C LEU A 102 11.33 -3.27 -8.19
N GLY A 103 12.22 -2.57 -8.90
CA GLY A 103 13.52 -3.10 -9.31
C GLY A 103 13.44 -4.06 -10.50
N PRO A 104 14.47 -4.90 -10.71
CA PRO A 104 14.52 -5.84 -11.83
C PRO A 104 13.39 -6.88 -11.74
N ARG A 105 12.56 -6.95 -12.79
CA ARG A 105 11.36 -7.82 -12.86
C ARG A 105 11.61 -9.28 -12.46
N ALA A 106 12.73 -9.87 -12.90
CA ALA A 106 13.06 -11.27 -12.64
C ALA A 106 13.36 -11.51 -11.15
N LEU A 107 14.03 -10.55 -10.49
CA LEU A 107 14.28 -10.60 -9.06
C LEU A 107 12.99 -10.39 -8.28
N PHE A 108 12.18 -9.40 -8.68
CA PHE A 108 10.88 -9.12 -8.08
C PHE A 108 9.98 -10.35 -8.08
N VAL A 109 9.73 -10.97 -9.24
CA VAL A 109 8.85 -12.16 -9.34
C VAL A 109 9.39 -13.33 -8.52
N ARG A 110 10.71 -13.59 -8.59
CA ARG A 110 11.34 -14.67 -7.82
C ARG A 110 11.19 -14.45 -6.31
N GLN A 111 11.52 -13.24 -5.83
CA GLN A 111 11.44 -12.90 -4.40
C GLN A 111 10.00 -12.90 -3.92
N PHE A 112 9.06 -12.37 -4.71
CA PHE A 112 7.64 -12.42 -4.41
C PHE A 112 7.19 -13.88 -4.19
N GLY A 113 7.48 -14.79 -5.13
CA GLY A 113 7.13 -16.20 -4.97
C GLY A 113 7.74 -16.88 -3.75
N VAL A 114 9.04 -16.67 -3.50
CA VAL A 114 9.74 -17.24 -2.33
C VAL A 114 9.13 -16.73 -1.02
N VAL A 115 8.90 -15.42 -0.91
CA VAL A 115 8.32 -14.81 0.30
C VAL A 115 6.87 -15.24 0.48
N THR A 116 6.07 -15.30 -0.59
CA THR A 116 4.69 -15.80 -0.52
C THR A 116 4.65 -17.23 0.01
N VAL A 117 5.48 -18.13 -0.51
CA VAL A 117 5.53 -19.52 0.00
C VAL A 117 5.95 -19.55 1.47
N ALA A 118 6.99 -18.79 1.86
CA ALA A 118 7.43 -18.74 3.25
C ALA A 118 6.35 -18.20 4.19
N LEU A 119 5.62 -17.16 3.79
CA LEU A 119 4.53 -16.57 4.58
C LEU A 119 3.29 -17.48 4.63
N LEU A 120 3.00 -18.23 3.56
CA LEU A 120 1.94 -19.25 3.58
C LEU A 120 2.27 -20.39 4.55
N LEU A 121 3.52 -20.88 4.52
CA LEU A 121 3.99 -21.90 5.47
C LEU A 121 3.93 -21.38 6.91
N LEU A 122 4.38 -20.15 7.15
CA LEU A 122 4.26 -19.52 8.47
C LEU A 122 2.79 -19.39 8.90
N GLY A 123 1.90 -18.98 7.99
CA GLY A 123 0.47 -18.89 8.23
C GLY A 123 -0.14 -20.23 8.63
N VAL A 124 0.27 -21.32 7.97
CA VAL A 124 -0.14 -22.69 8.34
C VAL A 124 0.38 -23.06 9.73
N VAL A 125 1.63 -22.75 10.06
CA VAL A 125 2.19 -23.00 11.40
C VAL A 125 1.41 -22.24 12.47
N ILE A 126 1.14 -20.95 12.25
CA ILE A 126 0.33 -20.12 13.16
C ILE A 126 -1.08 -20.69 13.31
N LEU A 127 -1.67 -21.22 12.23
CA LEU A 127 -2.99 -21.87 12.23
C LEU A 127 -3.01 -23.25 12.90
N LEU A 128 -1.85 -23.83 13.24
CA LEU A 128 -1.76 -25.09 14.00
C LEU A 128 -1.35 -24.91 15.48
N LEU A 129 -0.80 -23.76 15.88
CA LEU A 129 -0.39 -23.46 17.26
C LEU A 129 -1.48 -22.77 18.12
N PRO A 130 -1.89 -23.35 19.27
CA PRO A 130 -2.80 -22.70 20.23
C PRO A 130 -2.14 -21.52 20.98
N PRO A 131 -2.92 -20.64 21.62
CA PRO A 131 -4.39 -20.66 21.78
C PRO A 131 -5.15 -20.00 20.62
N TRP A 132 -6.27 -20.63 20.23
CA TRP A 132 -7.22 -20.07 19.26
C TRP A 132 -8.11 -19.02 19.91
N GLY A 133 -8.45 -17.96 19.17
CA GLY A 133 -9.51 -17.02 19.56
C GLY A 133 -9.05 -15.64 20.05
N MET A 134 -7.74 -15.39 20.20
CA MET A 134 -7.17 -14.05 20.51
C MET A 134 -7.92 -13.27 21.61
N GLY A 135 -8.52 -13.97 22.59
CA GLY A 135 -9.21 -13.38 23.74
C GLY A 135 -10.70 -13.03 23.56
N GLY A 136 -11.37 -13.39 22.46
CA GLY A 136 -12.81 -13.10 22.25
C GLY A 136 -13.60 -14.26 21.63
N GLU A 137 -14.93 -14.22 21.77
CA GLU A 137 -15.83 -15.19 21.13
C GLU A 137 -15.92 -14.93 19.61
N LEU A 138 -15.75 -15.97 18.80
CA LEU A 138 -15.84 -15.88 17.34
C LEU A 138 -17.31 -15.90 16.93
N ILE A 139 -17.80 -14.75 16.46
CA ILE A 139 -19.17 -14.61 15.93
C ILE A 139 -19.19 -14.75 14.41
N PRO A 140 -20.12 -15.54 13.83
CA PRO A 140 -20.29 -15.63 12.38
C PRO A 140 -20.61 -14.27 11.74
N ASN A 141 -19.83 -13.85 10.74
CA ASN A 141 -20.01 -12.57 10.05
C ASN A 141 -20.80 -12.72 8.73
N LEU A 142 -20.31 -13.53 7.79
CA LEU A 142 -20.93 -13.77 6.50
C LEU A 142 -21.27 -15.25 6.31
N PRO A 143 -22.40 -15.59 5.64
CA PRO A 143 -22.65 -16.95 5.19
C PRO A 143 -21.49 -17.46 4.33
N PHE A 144 -21.04 -18.70 4.59
CA PHE A 144 -19.84 -19.27 3.96
C PHE A 144 -19.87 -19.19 2.43
N GLY A 145 -21.00 -19.50 1.79
CA GLY A 145 -21.13 -19.43 0.34
C GLY A 145 -20.90 -18.02 -0.22
N ARG A 146 -21.43 -17.00 0.45
CA ARG A 146 -21.20 -15.59 0.05
C ARG A 146 -19.74 -15.18 0.29
N TRP A 147 -19.17 -15.57 1.42
CA TRP A 147 -17.76 -15.32 1.72
C TRP A 147 -16.84 -15.95 0.66
N PHE A 148 -17.08 -17.21 0.31
CA PHE A 148 -16.27 -17.94 -0.67
C PHE A 148 -16.36 -17.33 -2.08
N LEU A 149 -17.57 -16.94 -2.52
CA LEU A 149 -17.76 -16.27 -3.81
C LEU A 149 -17.07 -14.90 -3.89
N LEU A 150 -17.00 -14.19 -2.76
CA LEU A 150 -16.33 -12.88 -2.68
C LEU A 150 -14.81 -13.01 -2.59
N LEU A 151 -14.29 -14.13 -2.08
CA LEU A 151 -12.87 -14.32 -1.77
C LEU A 151 -11.92 -13.94 -2.92
N PRO A 152 -12.11 -14.36 -4.19
CA PRO A 152 -11.17 -14.00 -5.26
C PRO A 152 -11.05 -12.49 -5.48
N LEU A 153 -12.18 -11.78 -5.45
CA LEU A 153 -12.21 -10.33 -5.60
C LEU A 153 -11.64 -9.62 -4.37
N SER A 154 -11.91 -10.16 -3.17
CA SER A 154 -11.31 -9.68 -1.92
C SER A 154 -9.79 -9.80 -1.92
N LEU A 155 -9.24 -10.92 -2.37
CA LEU A 155 -7.79 -11.10 -2.48
C LEU A 155 -7.18 -10.07 -3.44
N LEU A 156 -7.83 -9.79 -4.57
CA LEU A 156 -7.40 -8.75 -5.49
C LEU A 156 -7.47 -7.35 -4.87
N ALA A 157 -8.57 -7.03 -4.17
CA ALA A 157 -8.75 -5.74 -3.52
C ALA A 157 -7.70 -5.50 -2.42
N VAL A 158 -7.43 -6.51 -1.59
CA VAL A 158 -6.35 -6.47 -0.58
C VAL A 158 -4.98 -6.36 -1.26
N LEU A 159 -4.74 -7.09 -2.35
CA LEU A 159 -3.49 -6.97 -3.09
C LEU A 159 -3.28 -5.54 -3.61
N VAL A 160 -4.32 -4.89 -4.13
CA VAL A 160 -4.26 -3.48 -4.58
C VAL A 160 -3.94 -2.56 -3.41
N GLN A 161 -4.64 -2.71 -2.29
CA GLN A 161 -4.45 -1.87 -1.10
C GLN A 161 -3.04 -2.01 -0.52
N VAL A 162 -2.59 -3.24 -0.27
CA VAL A 162 -1.24 -3.50 0.27
C VAL A 162 -0.17 -3.03 -0.73
N SER A 163 -0.36 -3.28 -2.02
CA SER A 163 0.59 -2.80 -3.04
C SER A 163 0.70 -1.28 -3.06
N ALA A 164 -0.42 -0.56 -2.89
CA ALA A 164 -0.42 0.90 -2.87
C ALA A 164 0.36 1.45 -1.67
N GLU A 165 0.14 0.90 -0.48
CA GLU A 165 0.87 1.29 0.72
C GLU A 165 2.37 0.97 0.59
N GLU A 166 2.71 -0.25 0.18
CA GLU A 166 4.10 -0.64 -0.01
C GLU A 166 4.80 0.23 -1.07
N ILE A 167 4.12 0.59 -2.16
CA ILE A 167 4.64 1.52 -3.18
C ILE A 167 4.90 2.92 -2.59
N VAL A 168 4.02 3.44 -1.73
CA VAL A 168 4.20 4.76 -1.11
C VAL A 168 5.32 4.72 -0.06
N PHE A 169 5.25 3.80 0.90
CA PHE A 169 6.09 3.81 2.09
C PHE A 169 7.44 3.13 1.87
N ARG A 170 7.46 1.90 1.33
CA ARG A 170 8.71 1.14 1.10
C ARG A 170 9.31 1.38 -0.28
N GLY A 171 8.48 1.70 -1.26
CA GLY A 171 8.89 2.09 -2.60
C GLY A 171 9.39 3.53 -2.63
N TYR A 172 8.49 4.50 -2.52
CA TYR A 172 8.82 5.89 -2.76
C TYR A 172 9.58 6.56 -1.59
N LEU A 173 8.98 6.64 -0.41
CA LEU A 173 9.56 7.33 0.76
C LEU A 173 10.89 6.73 1.19
N GLN A 174 10.90 5.41 1.45
CA GLN A 174 12.10 4.72 1.92
C GLN A 174 13.26 4.82 0.91
N GLN A 175 13.03 4.60 -0.39
CA GLN A 175 14.12 4.71 -1.38
C GLN A 175 14.66 6.15 -1.49
N GLN A 176 13.80 7.17 -1.42
CA GLN A 176 14.25 8.56 -1.49
C GLN A 176 15.02 8.99 -0.25
N LEU A 177 14.58 8.56 0.94
CA LEU A 177 15.33 8.78 2.17
C LEU A 177 16.67 8.05 2.16
N ALA A 178 16.71 6.80 1.70
CA ALA A 178 17.95 6.04 1.56
C ALA A 178 18.92 6.65 0.53
N ALA A 179 18.40 7.35 -0.48
CA ALA A 179 19.24 8.08 -1.43
C ALA A 179 19.87 9.35 -0.82
N ARG A 180 19.25 9.90 0.23
CA ARG A 180 19.68 11.13 0.91
C ARG A 180 20.52 10.88 2.16
N PHE A 181 20.19 9.85 2.92
CA PHE A 181 20.76 9.54 4.24
C PHE A 181 21.37 8.14 4.26
N ASP A 182 22.56 8.01 4.83
CA ASP A 182 23.26 6.73 4.90
C ASP A 182 22.75 5.83 6.05
N SER A 183 22.10 6.42 7.07
CA SER A 183 21.65 5.68 8.25
C SER A 183 20.36 4.88 7.98
N PRO A 184 20.39 3.54 8.12
CA PRO A 184 19.20 2.69 7.99
C PRO A 184 18.09 3.03 8.96
N VAL A 185 18.44 3.51 10.14
CA VAL A 185 17.45 3.96 11.13
C VAL A 185 16.58 5.07 10.54
N ILE A 186 17.16 6.03 9.81
CA ILE A 186 16.40 7.15 9.24
C ILE A 186 15.44 6.65 8.16
N TRP A 187 15.96 5.95 7.15
CA TRP A 187 15.14 5.58 6.00
C TRP A 187 14.19 4.39 6.26
N MET A 188 14.35 3.65 7.37
CA MET A 188 13.36 2.66 7.83
C MET A 188 12.35 3.22 8.83
N ALA A 189 12.81 4.00 9.82
CA ALA A 189 11.94 4.45 10.90
C ALA A 189 11.00 5.57 10.43
N VAL A 190 11.49 6.54 9.64
CA VAL A 190 10.67 7.68 9.20
C VAL A 190 9.44 7.21 8.40
N PRO A 191 9.55 6.36 7.36
CA PRO A 191 8.36 5.86 6.66
C PRO A 191 7.42 5.07 7.57
N SER A 192 7.96 4.32 8.53
CA SER A 192 7.16 3.52 9.47
C SER A 192 6.38 4.38 10.47
N VAL A 193 6.98 5.46 10.96
CA VAL A 193 6.30 6.44 11.82
C VAL A 193 5.22 7.17 11.04
N VAL A 194 5.52 7.64 9.82
CA VAL A 194 4.53 8.32 8.97
C VAL A 194 3.35 7.38 8.65
N PHE A 195 3.64 6.11 8.34
CA PHE A 195 2.60 5.08 8.16
C PHE A 195 1.74 4.91 9.42
N ALA A 196 2.36 4.74 10.59
CA ALA A 196 1.65 4.53 11.85
C ALA A 196 0.79 5.76 12.25
N MET A 197 1.29 6.98 12.02
CA MET A 197 0.53 8.21 12.28
C MET A 197 -0.76 8.28 11.46
N GLY A 198 -0.74 7.77 10.22
CA GLY A 198 -1.93 7.69 9.37
C GLY A 198 -3.01 6.74 9.88
N HIS A 199 -2.67 5.84 10.80
CA HIS A 199 -3.59 4.85 11.39
C HIS A 199 -4.06 5.22 12.80
N TYR A 200 -3.51 6.27 13.40
CA TYR A 200 -3.89 6.73 14.74
C TYR A 200 -5.11 7.67 14.73
N LEU A 201 -5.44 8.24 13.57
CA LEU A 201 -6.56 9.17 13.36
C LEU A 201 -7.85 8.41 13.06
#